data_AF-A0A5C8D7W6-F1
#
_entry.id   AF-A0A5C8D7W6-F1
#
_cell.length_a   1.000
_cell.length_b   1.000
_cell.length_c   1.000
_cell.angle_alpha   90.00
_cell.angle_beta   90.00
_cell.angle_gamma   90.00
#
_symmetry.space_group_name_H-M   'P 1'
#
loop_
_entity.id
_entity.type
_entity.pdbx_description
1 polymer ?
#
loop_
_entity_poly.entity_id
_entity_poly.type
_entity_poly.pdbx_seq_one_letter_code
_entity_poly.pdbx_strand_id
1 'polypeptide(L)'
;MGLFDFLKKNSDDDEIISVDLNSYEEEPSNWFENILDNASNAVKNFTGENERREIVEETKQEYIKSREEIEDIVYKLNNTIDEFNGKILELNLIRGNRVKLNVEKLGSFLSTFGNIKDMSEYSEEKKKIFIKIPSRLFEEVEDYIEDIDWSNDEVFCRTFFQGGIFAAIFTRRQNIKMLERLEEFKNSVIDKKDKLNNKIKMIKKVDMRICDLYIEIIEKISDYIKLKIIPQIEVIQSFLECESVKNVYIADTKAKTIENVEYETDIKLYDNTIYQKHFNFIRNAFWFYILSANIYSSPVLTKLLKNKRLTKDDIKELEGQKLLCQKQMKFLENNKI
;
A
#
# COMPACT_ATOMS: atom_id res chain seq x y z
N MET A 1 40.41 45.25 23.60
CA MET A 1 40.77 46.61 23.15
C MET A 1 39.80 46.98 22.04
N GLY A 2 38.80 47.78 22.38
CA GLY A 2 37.67 48.09 21.53
C GLY A 2 37.87 49.40 20.75
N LEU A 3 37.05 49.57 19.72
CA LEU A 3 36.99 50.71 18.79
C LEU A 3 36.84 52.09 19.48
N PHE A 4 36.57 52.13 20.80
CA PHE A 4 36.47 53.33 21.63
C PHE A 4 37.82 53.89 22.13
N ASP A 5 38.92 53.11 22.07
CA ASP A 5 40.25 53.58 22.53
C ASP A 5 41.05 54.34 21.44
N PHE A 6 40.53 54.42 20.20
CA PHE A 6 41.21 55.10 19.08
C PHE A 6 40.73 56.55 18.84
N LEU A 7 39.59 56.96 19.41
CA LEU A 7 39.00 58.30 19.20
C LEU A 7 39.15 59.26 20.39
N LYS A 8 39.96 58.91 21.39
CA LYS A 8 40.14 59.71 22.63
C LYS A 8 41.48 60.45 22.71
N LYS A 9 42.14 60.71 21.57
CA LYS A 9 43.50 61.27 21.54
C LYS A 9 43.68 62.56 20.73
N ASN A 10 42.64 63.39 20.61
CA ASN A 10 42.77 64.78 20.16
C ASN A 10 41.59 65.62 20.67
N SER A 11 41.61 65.99 21.94
CA SER A 11 40.94 67.21 22.42
C SER A 11 41.57 67.56 23.76
N ASP A 12 42.29 68.68 23.82
CA ASP A 12 42.25 69.62 24.94
C ASP A 12 42.95 70.93 24.53
N ASP A 13 42.39 72.03 25.06
CA ASP A 13 42.83 73.43 25.09
C ASP A 13 42.61 74.26 23.79
N ASP A 14 41.97 75.43 23.74
CA ASP A 14 41.46 76.35 24.76
C ASP A 14 40.49 77.39 24.13
N GLU A 15 39.62 77.95 24.98
CA GLU A 15 38.98 79.28 24.99
C GLU A 15 37.98 79.79 23.93
N ILE A 16 36.99 80.49 24.51
CA ILE A 16 35.71 81.02 24.04
C ILE A 16 35.87 82.32 23.23
N ILE A 17 35.16 82.45 22.09
CA ILE A 17 34.50 83.71 21.67
C ILE A 17 33.15 83.40 20.99
N SER A 18 32.09 84.03 21.51
CA SER A 18 30.72 84.03 21.00
C SER A 18 30.56 84.85 19.70
N VAL A 19 29.86 84.31 18.70
CA VAL A 19 29.02 85.10 17.78
C VAL A 19 27.78 84.28 17.41
N ASP A 20 26.62 84.83 17.73
CA ASP A 20 25.29 84.35 17.32
C ASP A 20 24.99 84.84 15.90
N LEU A 21 24.71 83.91 14.98
CA LEU A 21 24.14 84.20 13.65
C LEU A 21 23.19 83.07 13.25
N ASN A 22 21.91 83.28 13.53
CA ASN A 22 20.79 82.57 12.91
C ASN A 22 20.97 82.43 11.39
N SER A 23 20.81 81.23 10.84
CA SER A 23 19.89 80.90 9.73
C SER A 23 20.25 79.57 9.05
N TYR A 24 19.21 78.82 8.68
CA TYR A 24 19.19 77.54 7.96
C TYR A 24 19.39 76.26 8.80
N GLU A 25 18.29 75.77 9.36
CA GLU A 25 18.05 74.32 9.44
C GLU A 25 17.86 73.81 8.00
N GLU A 26 18.89 73.21 7.41
CA GLU A 26 18.72 72.24 6.33
C GLU A 26 18.49 70.87 6.96
N GLU A 27 17.35 70.25 6.65
CA GLU A 27 17.10 68.83 6.93
C GLU A 27 18.28 67.99 6.39
N PRO A 28 18.91 67.09 7.17
CA PRO A 28 19.88 66.17 6.62
C PRO A 28 19.15 65.23 5.66
N SER A 29 19.46 65.46 4.39
CA SER A 29 18.86 64.93 3.18
C SER A 29 18.56 63.42 3.19
N ASN A 30 17.31 63.10 2.81
CA ASN A 30 16.79 61.87 2.18
C ASN A 30 17.59 61.39 0.93
N TRP A 31 18.74 61.99 0.64
CA TRP A 31 19.55 61.77 -0.55
C TRP A 31 20.60 60.67 -0.34
N PHE A 32 21.20 60.58 0.85
CA PHE A 32 22.16 59.53 1.17
C PHE A 32 21.51 58.14 1.27
N GLU A 33 20.33 58.03 1.88
CA GLU A 33 19.56 56.79 1.92
C GLU A 33 19.09 56.37 0.53
N ASN A 34 18.59 57.32 -0.29
CA ASN A 34 18.22 57.04 -1.68
C ASN A 34 19.43 56.65 -2.57
N ILE A 35 20.62 57.18 -2.32
CA ILE A 35 21.84 56.78 -3.04
C ILE A 35 22.30 55.40 -2.61
N LEU A 36 22.23 55.09 -1.33
CA LEU A 36 22.57 53.76 -0.80
C LEU A 36 21.59 52.71 -1.31
N ASP A 37 20.28 53.00 -1.38
CA ASP A 37 19.29 52.11 -1.97
C ASP A 37 19.45 51.96 -3.48
N ASN A 38 19.76 53.05 -4.21
CA ASN A 38 20.03 52.98 -5.65
C ASN A 38 21.33 52.24 -5.97
N ALA A 39 22.38 52.44 -5.17
CA ALA A 39 23.64 51.71 -5.30
C ALA A 39 23.49 50.24 -4.89
N SER A 40 22.72 49.94 -3.84
CA SER A 40 22.35 48.60 -3.43
C SER A 40 21.58 47.88 -4.55
N ASN A 41 20.59 48.53 -5.16
CA ASN A 41 19.83 47.97 -6.28
C ASN A 41 20.68 47.80 -7.56
N ALA A 42 21.58 48.73 -7.85
CA ALA A 42 22.52 48.61 -8.97
C ALA A 42 23.55 47.48 -8.75
N VAL A 43 24.07 47.32 -7.53
CA VAL A 43 24.98 46.25 -7.15
C VAL A 43 24.26 44.90 -7.20
N LYS A 44 23.02 44.80 -6.70
CA LYS A 44 22.19 43.58 -6.77
C LYS A 44 21.91 43.14 -8.21
N ASN A 45 21.61 44.08 -9.10
CA ASN A 45 21.41 43.81 -10.54
C ASN A 45 22.72 43.40 -11.22
N PHE A 46 23.83 44.06 -10.88
CA PHE A 46 25.14 43.78 -11.46
C PHE A 46 25.72 42.42 -11.03
N THR A 47 25.46 41.99 -9.79
CA THR A 47 25.95 40.72 -9.25
C THR A 47 25.09 39.51 -9.59
N GLY A 48 23.83 39.70 -10.03
CA GLY A 48 22.89 38.60 -10.26
C GLY A 48 22.13 38.17 -8.99
N GLU A 49 22.07 39.04 -7.97
CA GLU A 49 21.38 38.76 -6.70
C GLU A 49 19.86 38.76 -6.84
N ASN A 50 19.30 39.61 -7.71
CA ASN A 50 17.85 39.59 -7.98
C ASN A 50 17.42 38.28 -8.64
N GLU A 51 18.19 37.80 -9.63
CA GLU A 51 18.00 36.48 -10.24
C GLU A 51 18.08 35.35 -9.19
N ARG A 52 19.04 35.44 -8.25
CA ARG A 52 19.17 34.48 -7.14
C ARG A 52 17.90 34.41 -6.29
N ARG A 53 17.35 35.57 -5.90
CA ARG A 53 16.11 35.65 -5.09
C ARG A 53 14.91 35.10 -5.83
N GLU A 54 14.79 35.39 -7.13
CA GLU A 54 13.75 34.82 -7.97
C GLU A 54 13.85 33.29 -8.00
N ILE A 55 15.05 32.72 -8.14
CA ILE A 55 15.26 31.26 -8.12
C ILE A 55 14.96 30.66 -6.73
N VAL A 56 15.35 31.32 -5.63
CA VAL A 56 15.00 30.87 -4.27
C VAL A 56 13.49 30.84 -4.10
N GLU A 57 12.78 31.90 -4.49
CA GLU A 57 11.33 31.97 -4.37
C GLU A 57 10.66 30.91 -5.25
N GLU A 58 11.11 30.74 -6.50
CA GLU A 58 10.62 29.67 -7.38
C GLU A 58 10.81 28.29 -6.74
N THR A 59 11.97 28.05 -6.12
CA THR A 59 12.29 26.79 -5.43
C THR A 59 11.38 26.57 -4.23
N LYS A 60 11.13 27.60 -3.41
CA LYS A 60 10.20 27.54 -2.26
C LYS A 60 8.78 27.23 -2.72
N GLN A 61 8.30 27.91 -3.75
CA GLN A 61 6.96 27.67 -4.31
C GLN A 61 6.83 26.27 -4.89
N GLU A 62 7.82 25.80 -5.68
CA GLU A 62 7.82 24.46 -6.24
C GLU A 62 7.91 23.38 -5.15
N TYR A 63 8.66 23.64 -4.08
CA TYR A 63 8.74 22.77 -2.91
C TYR A 63 7.38 22.61 -2.22
N ILE A 64 6.72 23.71 -1.86
CA ILE A 64 5.40 23.71 -1.21
C ILE A 64 4.41 22.94 -2.08
N LYS A 65 4.31 23.32 -3.36
CA LYS A 65 3.41 22.67 -4.32
C LYS A 65 3.70 21.18 -4.48
N SER A 66 4.98 20.80 -4.63
CA SER A 66 5.38 19.40 -4.78
C SER A 66 5.06 18.56 -3.55
N ARG A 67 5.20 19.15 -2.36
CA ARG A 67 4.85 18.53 -1.09
C ARG A 67 3.35 18.28 -1.00
N GLU A 68 2.53 19.31 -1.23
CA GLU A 68 1.07 19.19 -1.23
C GLU A 68 0.58 18.12 -2.22
N GLU A 69 1.12 18.11 -3.45
CA GLU A 69 0.74 17.11 -4.46
C GLU A 69 1.16 15.69 -4.08
N ILE A 70 2.35 15.50 -3.50
CA ILE A 70 2.78 14.18 -3.02
C ILE A 70 1.95 13.73 -1.82
N GLU A 71 1.60 14.63 -0.91
CA GLU A 71 0.73 14.36 0.24
C GLU A 71 -0.65 13.89 -0.22
N ASP A 72 -1.27 14.56 -1.19
CA ASP A 72 -2.54 14.14 -1.79
C ASP A 72 -2.45 12.76 -2.45
N ILE A 73 -1.38 12.48 -3.21
CA ILE A 73 -1.20 11.15 -3.83
C ILE A 73 -0.99 10.07 -2.77
N VAL A 74 -0.22 10.35 -1.71
CA VAL A 74 -0.03 9.41 -0.58
C VAL A 74 -1.35 9.16 0.15
N TYR A 75 -2.16 10.20 0.37
CA TYR A 75 -3.49 10.07 0.94
C TYR A 75 -4.39 9.16 0.09
N LYS A 76 -4.46 9.41 -1.23
CA LYS A 76 -5.19 8.56 -2.19
C LYS A 76 -4.70 7.12 -2.19
N LEU A 77 -3.38 6.91 -2.10
CA LEU A 77 -2.78 5.59 -2.01
C LEU A 77 -3.17 4.87 -0.72
N ASN A 78 -3.13 5.56 0.42
CA ASN A 78 -3.52 4.99 1.70
C ASN A 78 -5.02 4.65 1.75
N ASN A 79 -5.89 5.48 1.19
CA ASN A 79 -7.31 5.14 1.04
C ASN A 79 -7.50 3.88 0.18
N THR A 80 -6.75 3.78 -0.92
CA THR A 80 -6.78 2.58 -1.79
C THR A 80 -6.27 1.33 -1.04
N ILE A 81 -5.25 1.48 -0.20
CA ILE A 81 -4.75 0.40 0.66
C ILE A 81 -5.81 0.00 1.71
N ASP A 82 -6.52 0.97 2.27
CA ASP A 82 -7.58 0.72 3.25
C ASP A 82 -8.75 -0.06 2.64
N GLU A 83 -9.22 0.34 1.45
CA GLU A 83 -10.22 -0.40 0.68
C GLU A 83 -9.78 -1.85 0.42
N PHE A 84 -8.53 -2.06 0.03
CA PHE A 84 -7.96 -3.40 -0.15
C PHE A 84 -7.92 -4.19 1.17
N ASN A 85 -7.50 -3.55 2.26
CA ASN A 85 -7.45 -4.17 3.59
C ASN A 85 -8.84 -4.53 4.12
N GLY A 86 -9.88 -3.80 3.73
CA GLY A 86 -11.28 -4.16 3.97
C GLY A 86 -11.65 -5.50 3.34
N LYS A 87 -11.26 -5.73 2.08
CA LYS A 87 -11.47 -7.02 1.40
C LYS A 87 -10.70 -8.17 2.02
N ILE A 88 -9.48 -7.93 2.51
CA ILE A 88 -8.71 -8.93 3.26
C ILE A 88 -9.44 -9.32 4.56
N LEU A 89 -10.05 -8.34 5.25
CA LEU A 89 -10.83 -8.61 6.44
C LEU A 89 -12.09 -9.43 6.12
N GLU A 90 -12.82 -9.06 5.07
CA GLU A 90 -13.97 -9.84 4.55
C GLU A 90 -13.57 -11.29 4.26
N LEU A 91 -12.48 -11.49 3.52
CA LEU A 91 -11.96 -12.82 3.21
C LEU A 91 -11.62 -13.63 4.46
N ASN A 92 -10.97 -13.01 5.45
CA ASN A 92 -10.66 -13.69 6.71
C ASN A 92 -11.94 -14.09 7.46
N LEU A 93 -12.97 -13.23 7.48
CA LEU A 93 -14.27 -13.57 8.07
C LEU A 93 -14.94 -14.74 7.35
N ILE A 94 -14.94 -14.76 6.01
CA ILE A 94 -15.49 -15.87 5.22
C ILE A 94 -14.75 -17.17 5.54
N ARG A 95 -13.41 -17.14 5.59
CA ARG A 95 -12.59 -18.32 5.88
C ARG A 95 -12.77 -18.82 7.32
N GLY A 96 -12.67 -17.92 8.30
CA GLY A 96 -12.72 -18.25 9.72
C GLY A 96 -14.10 -18.73 10.20
N ASN A 97 -15.17 -18.22 9.60
CA ASN A 97 -16.54 -18.55 10.01
C ASN A 97 -17.18 -19.58 9.08
N ARG A 98 -17.38 -19.22 7.80
CA ARG A 98 -18.21 -19.99 6.86
C ARG A 98 -17.49 -21.23 6.35
N VAL A 99 -16.26 -21.06 5.87
CA VAL A 99 -15.47 -22.18 5.33
C VAL A 99 -15.17 -23.17 6.44
N LYS A 100 -14.71 -22.70 7.61
CA LYS A 100 -14.46 -23.53 8.78
C LYS A 100 -15.64 -24.46 9.10
N LEU A 101 -16.83 -23.90 9.32
CA LEU A 101 -18.03 -24.67 9.65
C LEU A 101 -18.39 -25.69 8.58
N ASN A 102 -18.27 -25.33 7.30
CA ASN A 102 -18.61 -26.23 6.20
C ASN A 102 -17.60 -27.39 6.08
N VAL A 103 -16.33 -27.13 6.34
CA VAL A 103 -15.29 -28.18 6.31
C VAL A 103 -15.38 -29.08 7.53
N GLU A 104 -15.66 -28.55 8.72
CA GLU A 104 -15.92 -29.34 9.92
C GLU A 104 -17.11 -30.29 9.72
N LYS A 105 -18.22 -29.76 9.20
CA LYS A 105 -19.40 -30.58 8.87
C LYS A 105 -19.10 -31.64 7.81
N LEU A 106 -18.46 -31.25 6.71
CA LEU A 106 -18.09 -32.19 5.65
C LEU A 106 -17.16 -33.28 6.18
N GLY A 107 -16.20 -32.92 7.03
CA GLY A 107 -15.32 -33.87 7.72
C GLY A 107 -16.12 -34.86 8.56
N SER A 108 -17.01 -34.37 9.42
CA SER A 108 -17.83 -35.25 10.27
C SER A 108 -18.67 -36.26 9.49
N PHE A 109 -19.16 -35.92 8.30
CA PHE A 109 -19.89 -36.87 7.45
C PHE A 109 -18.95 -37.85 6.75
N LEU A 110 -17.84 -37.36 6.23
CA LEU A 110 -16.88 -38.19 5.51
C LEU A 110 -16.18 -39.20 6.43
N SER A 111 -16.10 -38.94 7.74
CA SER A 111 -15.43 -39.83 8.70
C SER A 111 -16.15 -41.18 8.83
N THR A 112 -17.44 -41.21 8.50
CA THR A 112 -18.24 -42.43 8.42
C THR A 112 -17.74 -43.36 7.29
N PHE A 113 -17.17 -42.80 6.22
CA PHE A 113 -16.74 -43.55 5.02
C PHE A 113 -15.23 -43.79 4.96
N GLY A 114 -14.45 -43.24 5.89
CA GLY A 114 -13.01 -43.43 5.92
C GLY A 114 -12.26 -42.44 6.80
N ASN A 115 -10.95 -42.64 6.94
CA ASN A 115 -10.11 -41.79 7.76
C ASN A 115 -9.93 -40.40 7.15
N ILE A 116 -10.06 -39.39 7.99
CA ILE A 116 -9.83 -37.99 7.63
C ILE A 116 -8.69 -37.46 8.47
N LYS A 117 -7.81 -36.70 7.82
CA LYS A 117 -6.80 -35.93 8.54
C LYS A 117 -7.43 -34.69 9.15
N ASP A 118 -7.12 -34.43 10.42
CA ASP A 118 -7.58 -33.22 11.09
C ASP A 118 -7.20 -31.94 10.34
N MET A 119 -8.10 -30.97 10.42
CA MET A 119 -7.90 -29.65 9.87
C MET A 119 -6.73 -28.96 10.59
N SER A 120 -5.79 -28.42 9.83
CA SER A 120 -4.69 -27.62 10.39
C SER A 120 -5.20 -26.30 10.96
N GLU A 121 -4.43 -25.69 11.85
CA GLU A 121 -4.77 -24.41 12.47
C GLU A 121 -5.06 -23.31 11.45
N TYR A 122 -5.97 -22.41 11.83
CA TYR A 122 -6.34 -21.27 11.01
C TYR A 122 -5.16 -20.30 10.85
N SER A 123 -4.95 -19.82 9.63
CA SER A 123 -3.98 -18.75 9.35
C SER A 123 -4.62 -17.64 8.52
N GLU A 124 -4.60 -16.44 9.08
CA GLU A 124 -5.14 -15.23 8.48
C GLU A 124 -4.29 -14.69 7.31
N GLU A 125 -4.97 -14.07 6.35
CA GLU A 125 -4.34 -13.21 5.36
C GLU A 125 -3.88 -11.89 6.00
N LYS A 126 -2.72 -11.39 5.58
CA LYS A 126 -2.10 -10.17 6.11
C LYS A 126 -2.51 -8.93 5.31
N LYS A 127 -2.82 -7.87 6.05
CA LYS A 127 -3.08 -6.53 5.51
C LYS A 127 -1.81 -5.91 4.91
N LYS A 128 -1.98 -5.02 3.92
CA LYS A 128 -0.93 -4.14 3.41
C LYS A 128 -0.66 -3.01 4.39
N ILE A 129 0.60 -2.57 4.44
CA ILE A 129 1.07 -1.49 5.31
C ILE A 129 0.86 -0.15 4.61
N PHE A 130 0.39 0.85 5.35
CA PHE A 130 0.24 2.22 4.86
C PHE A 130 1.59 2.84 4.48
N ILE A 131 1.57 3.68 3.45
CA ILE A 131 2.74 4.38 2.95
C ILE A 131 2.85 5.74 3.62
N LYS A 132 4.05 6.05 4.13
CA LYS A 132 4.38 7.36 4.67
C LYS A 132 4.84 8.31 3.57
N ILE A 133 4.67 9.60 3.80
CA ILE A 133 5.22 10.67 2.98
C ILE A 133 6.75 10.49 2.91
N PRO A 134 7.38 10.64 1.73
CA PRO A 134 8.83 10.47 1.57
C PRO A 134 9.60 11.68 2.15
N SER A 135 9.69 11.81 3.47
CA SER A 135 10.29 12.97 4.16
C SER A 135 11.70 13.31 3.67
N ARG A 136 12.54 12.30 3.43
CA ARG A 136 13.91 12.48 2.94
C ARG A 136 14.02 13.30 1.65
N LEU A 137 13.06 13.15 0.72
CA LEU A 137 13.06 13.91 -0.53
C LEU A 137 12.91 15.41 -0.29
N PHE A 138 12.20 15.76 0.78
CA PHE A 138 11.88 17.13 1.15
C PHE A 138 12.93 17.72 2.09
N GLU A 139 13.46 16.94 3.03
CA GLU A 139 14.57 17.32 3.91
C GLU A 139 15.81 17.75 3.10
N GLU A 140 16.19 16.99 2.07
CA GLU A 140 17.34 17.31 1.20
C GLU A 140 17.19 18.66 0.46
N VAL A 141 15.96 19.15 0.30
CA VAL A 141 15.65 20.43 -0.37
C VAL A 141 15.49 21.56 0.64
N GLU A 142 14.91 21.29 1.81
CA GLU A 142 14.86 22.24 2.94
C GLU A 142 16.27 22.66 3.36
N ASP A 143 17.17 21.69 3.60
CA ASP A 143 18.58 21.95 3.96
C ASP A 143 19.27 22.85 2.91
N TYR A 144 18.94 22.67 1.63
CA TYR A 144 19.53 23.43 0.54
C TYR A 144 18.98 24.86 0.43
N ILE A 145 17.69 25.05 0.65
CA ILE A 145 17.07 26.39 0.70
C ILE A 145 17.68 27.17 1.86
N GLU A 146 17.83 26.56 3.03
CA GLU A 146 18.44 27.18 4.20
C GLU A 146 19.90 27.59 3.97
N ASP A 147 20.71 26.75 3.32
CA ASP A 147 22.12 27.03 2.99
C ASP A 147 22.30 28.23 2.03
N ILE A 148 21.28 28.54 1.24
CA ILE A 148 21.35 29.53 0.17
C ILE A 148 20.54 30.79 0.46
N ASP A 149 19.60 30.78 1.40
CA ASP A 149 18.79 31.96 1.74
C ASP A 149 19.56 32.98 2.62
N TRP A 150 20.60 33.60 2.05
CA TRP A 150 21.41 34.61 2.72
C TRP A 150 20.64 35.91 2.98
N SER A 151 20.93 36.52 4.13
CA SER A 151 20.40 37.84 4.50
C SER A 151 20.95 38.96 3.60
N ASN A 152 20.21 40.08 3.51
CA ASN A 152 20.61 41.27 2.74
C ASN A 152 22.02 41.78 3.12
N ASP A 153 22.38 41.69 4.39
CA ASP A 153 23.64 42.19 4.94
C ASP A 153 24.84 41.29 4.61
N GLU A 154 24.63 39.97 4.55
CA GLU A 154 25.66 39.01 4.15
C GLU A 154 26.03 39.13 2.68
N VAL A 155 25.03 39.37 1.82
CA VAL A 155 25.22 39.58 0.38
C VAL A 155 26.03 40.85 0.12
N PHE A 156 25.70 41.95 0.81
CA PHE A 156 26.41 43.22 0.69
C PHE A 156 27.86 43.09 1.15
N CYS A 157 28.11 42.51 2.32
CA CYS A 157 29.46 42.35 2.86
C CYS A 157 30.34 41.49 1.93
N ARG A 158 29.84 40.36 1.42
CA ARG A 158 30.64 39.52 0.51
C ARG A 158 30.95 40.21 -0.82
N THR A 159 29.98 40.94 -1.36
CA THR A 159 30.14 41.67 -2.63
C THR A 159 31.12 42.83 -2.52
N PHE A 160 31.06 43.57 -1.40
CA PHE A 160 31.90 44.73 -1.16
C PHE A 160 33.35 44.34 -0.85
N PHE A 161 33.58 43.28 -0.06
CA PHE A 161 34.92 42.88 0.37
C PHE A 161 35.68 41.94 -0.60
N GLN A 162 35.00 41.29 -1.56
CA GLN A 162 35.66 40.39 -2.55
C GLN A 162 35.91 41.02 -3.94
N GLY A 163 35.46 42.26 -4.17
CA GLY A 163 35.54 42.95 -5.46
C GLY A 163 34.39 42.56 -6.41
N GLY A 164 33.62 43.55 -6.85
CA GLY A 164 32.31 43.35 -7.52
C GLY A 164 32.29 42.45 -8.76
N ILE A 165 33.41 42.31 -9.48
CA ILE A 165 33.52 41.41 -10.65
C ILE A 165 33.62 39.94 -10.23
N PHE A 166 34.39 39.63 -9.19
CA PHE A 166 34.52 38.26 -8.68
C PHE A 166 33.23 37.80 -8.01
N ALA A 167 32.57 38.69 -7.26
CA ALA A 167 31.25 38.45 -6.69
C ALA A 167 30.21 38.15 -7.78
N ALA A 168 30.17 38.94 -8.86
CA ALA A 168 29.24 38.70 -9.97
C ALA A 168 29.46 37.35 -10.68
N ILE A 169 30.72 36.94 -10.91
CA ILE A 169 31.03 35.63 -11.51
C ILE A 169 30.64 34.48 -10.58
N PHE A 170 30.89 34.62 -9.27
CA PHE A 170 30.57 33.62 -8.27
C PHE A 170 29.04 33.44 -8.14
N THR A 171 28.30 34.54 -7.99
CA THR A 171 26.84 34.54 -7.87
C THR A 171 26.17 33.98 -9.13
N ARG A 172 26.61 34.35 -10.34
CA ARG A 172 26.08 33.76 -11.59
C ARG A 172 26.32 32.25 -11.68
N ARG A 173 27.48 31.76 -11.24
CA ARG A 173 27.75 30.30 -11.16
C ARG A 173 26.87 29.60 -10.13
N GLN A 174 26.53 30.26 -9.03
CA GLN A 174 25.59 29.72 -8.05
C GLN A 174 24.17 29.69 -8.61
N ASN A 175 23.71 30.74 -9.29
CA ASN A 175 22.40 30.79 -9.93
C ASN A 175 22.21 29.63 -10.92
N ILE A 176 23.22 29.34 -11.75
CA ILE A 176 23.20 28.19 -12.67
C ILE A 176 23.04 26.88 -11.90
N LYS A 177 23.81 26.66 -10.83
CA LYS A 177 23.70 25.45 -10.00
C LYS A 177 22.35 25.33 -9.28
N MET A 178 21.75 26.46 -8.90
CA MET A 178 20.42 26.49 -8.28
C MET A 178 19.35 26.09 -9.28
N LEU A 179 19.44 26.58 -10.52
CA LEU A 179 18.55 26.16 -11.61
C LEU A 179 18.69 24.67 -11.93
N GLU A 180 19.92 24.16 -12.04
CA GLU A 180 20.19 22.73 -12.25
C GLU A 180 19.55 21.87 -11.14
N ARG A 181 19.73 22.25 -9.88
CA ARG A 181 19.14 21.53 -8.74
C ARG A 181 17.62 21.64 -8.67
N LEU A 182 17.06 22.79 -9.02
CA LEU A 182 15.61 22.95 -9.12
C LEU A 182 15.04 22.00 -10.17
N GLU A 183 15.70 21.86 -11.31
CA GLU A 183 15.31 20.91 -12.36
C GLU A 183 15.46 19.44 -11.90
N GLU A 184 16.56 19.09 -11.22
CA GLU A 184 16.75 17.78 -10.60
C GLU A 184 15.63 17.46 -9.58
N PHE A 185 15.27 18.43 -8.75
CA PHE A 185 14.16 18.30 -7.79
C PHE A 185 12.83 18.07 -8.52
N LYS A 186 12.47 18.93 -9.48
CA LYS A 186 11.26 18.78 -10.31
C LYS A 186 11.19 17.38 -10.94
N ASN A 187 12.29 16.91 -11.52
CA ASN A 187 12.38 15.57 -12.11
C ASN A 187 12.19 14.46 -11.07
N SER A 188 12.84 14.56 -9.91
CA SER A 188 12.70 13.57 -8.83
C SER A 188 11.27 13.48 -8.28
N VAL A 189 10.58 14.62 -8.22
CA VAL A 189 9.17 14.72 -7.81
C VAL A 189 8.27 14.05 -8.84
N ILE A 190 8.45 14.34 -10.14
CA ILE A 190 7.70 13.69 -11.23
C ILE A 190 7.86 12.17 -11.14
N ASP A 191 9.10 11.70 -11.03
CA ASP A 191 9.45 10.29 -10.88
C ASP A 191 8.73 9.65 -9.69
N LYS A 192 8.66 10.38 -8.57
CA LYS A 192 8.01 9.91 -7.35
C LYS A 192 6.50 9.85 -7.50
N LYS A 193 5.89 10.88 -8.08
CA LYS A 193 4.45 10.94 -8.41
C LYS A 193 4.07 9.76 -9.28
N ASP A 194 4.83 9.48 -10.33
CA ASP A 194 4.60 8.35 -11.23
C ASP A 194 4.70 7.00 -10.51
N LYS A 195 5.72 6.82 -9.68
CA LYS A 195 5.87 5.60 -8.86
C LYS A 195 4.67 5.40 -7.92
N LEU A 196 4.19 6.45 -7.27
CA LEU A 196 3.04 6.38 -6.36
C LEU A 196 1.72 6.13 -7.12
N ASN A 197 1.47 6.86 -8.20
CA ASN A 197 0.30 6.68 -9.06
C ASN A 197 0.25 5.27 -9.67
N ASN A 198 1.40 4.74 -10.10
CA ASN A 198 1.49 3.37 -10.59
C ASN A 198 1.16 2.35 -9.48
N LYS A 199 1.58 2.57 -8.23
CA LYS A 199 1.17 1.72 -7.10
C LYS A 199 -0.34 1.73 -6.90
N ILE A 200 -0.98 2.91 -6.91
CA ILE A 200 -2.45 3.03 -6.82
C ILE A 200 -3.11 2.20 -7.92
N LYS A 201 -2.67 2.39 -9.17
CA LYS A 201 -3.21 1.68 -10.34
C LYS A 201 -3.06 0.17 -10.22
N MET A 202 -1.91 -0.31 -9.74
CA MET A 202 -1.66 -1.74 -9.55
C MET A 202 -2.56 -2.33 -8.46
N ILE A 203 -2.72 -1.65 -7.32
CA ILE A 203 -3.61 -2.14 -6.25
C ILE A 203 -5.05 -2.21 -6.77
N LYS A 204 -5.55 -1.15 -7.41
CA LYS A 204 -6.94 -1.10 -7.90
C LYS A 204 -7.23 -2.11 -9.00
N LYS A 205 -6.31 -2.30 -9.96
CA LYS A 205 -6.58 -3.12 -11.15
C LYS A 205 -6.16 -4.57 -11.00
N VAL A 206 -5.14 -4.84 -10.20
CA VAL A 206 -4.53 -6.18 -10.10
C VAL A 206 -4.84 -6.79 -8.74
N ASP A 207 -4.35 -6.18 -7.66
CA ASP A 207 -4.46 -6.78 -6.32
C ASP A 207 -5.92 -6.95 -5.89
N MET A 208 -6.75 -5.91 -6.06
CA MET A 208 -8.18 -5.98 -5.75
C MET A 208 -8.89 -7.03 -6.60
N ARG A 209 -8.63 -7.07 -7.92
CA ARG A 209 -9.28 -8.03 -8.82
C ARG A 209 -8.91 -9.48 -8.47
N ILE A 210 -7.66 -9.73 -8.12
CA ILE A 210 -7.19 -11.04 -7.67
C ILE A 210 -7.87 -11.42 -6.35
N CYS A 211 -7.97 -10.48 -5.41
CA CYS A 211 -8.67 -10.70 -4.15
C CYS A 211 -10.16 -11.03 -4.39
N ASP A 212 -10.84 -10.28 -5.25
CA ASP A 212 -12.25 -10.52 -5.60
C ASP A 212 -12.45 -11.90 -6.21
N LEU A 213 -11.64 -12.28 -7.20
CA LEU A 213 -11.70 -13.60 -7.82
C LEU A 213 -11.47 -14.72 -6.80
N TYR A 214 -10.54 -14.52 -5.87
CA TYR A 214 -10.26 -15.50 -4.83
C TYR A 214 -11.44 -15.65 -3.86
N ILE A 215 -12.03 -14.53 -3.40
CA ILE A 215 -13.24 -14.53 -2.57
C ILE A 215 -14.37 -15.27 -3.30
N GLU A 216 -14.65 -14.91 -4.56
CA GLU A 216 -15.71 -15.55 -5.35
C GLU A 216 -15.52 -17.06 -5.49
N ILE A 217 -14.28 -17.53 -5.68
CA ILE A 217 -13.98 -18.97 -5.78
C ILE A 217 -14.25 -19.66 -4.44
N ILE A 218 -13.76 -19.08 -3.33
CA ILE A 218 -13.95 -19.64 -1.99
C ILE A 218 -15.43 -19.73 -1.65
N GLU A 219 -16.19 -18.67 -1.89
CA GLU A 219 -17.62 -18.66 -1.61
C GLU A 219 -18.36 -19.73 -2.41
N LYS A 220 -18.05 -19.86 -3.70
CA LYS A 220 -18.66 -20.90 -4.55
C LYS A 220 -18.35 -22.30 -4.05
N ILE A 221 -17.11 -22.59 -3.68
CA ILE A 221 -16.73 -23.90 -3.15
C ILE A 221 -17.48 -24.17 -1.84
N SER A 222 -17.46 -23.19 -0.94
CA SER A 222 -18.14 -23.26 0.35
C SER A 222 -19.64 -23.50 0.21
N ASP A 223 -20.30 -22.80 -0.71
CA ASP A 223 -21.73 -22.97 -0.98
C ASP A 223 -22.05 -24.28 -1.65
N TYR A 224 -21.21 -24.72 -2.57
CA TYR A 224 -21.40 -26.01 -3.21
C TYR A 224 -21.27 -27.16 -2.20
N ILE A 225 -20.34 -27.06 -1.26
CA ILE A 225 -20.22 -28.02 -0.15
C ILE A 225 -21.52 -28.04 0.66
N LYS A 226 -21.95 -26.87 1.14
CA LYS A 226 -23.11 -26.73 2.01
C LYS A 226 -24.41 -27.18 1.34
N LEU A 227 -24.66 -26.75 0.11
CA LEU A 227 -25.96 -26.88 -0.55
C LEU A 227 -26.07 -28.16 -1.38
N LYS A 228 -24.95 -28.71 -1.85
CA LYS A 228 -24.97 -29.85 -2.79
C LYS A 228 -24.23 -31.07 -2.26
N ILE A 229 -23.04 -30.92 -1.66
CA ILE A 229 -22.24 -32.08 -1.24
C ILE A 229 -22.81 -32.70 0.03
N ILE A 230 -22.97 -31.91 1.10
CA ILE A 230 -23.45 -32.42 2.39
C ILE A 230 -24.81 -33.15 2.25
N PRO A 231 -25.85 -32.56 1.63
CA PRO A 231 -27.14 -33.25 1.49
C PRO A 231 -27.05 -34.57 0.72
N GLN A 232 -26.17 -34.64 -0.29
CA GLN A 232 -26.01 -35.85 -1.08
C GLN A 232 -25.27 -36.95 -0.30
N ILE A 233 -24.31 -36.58 0.56
CA ILE A 233 -23.66 -37.54 1.46
C ILE A 233 -24.67 -38.09 2.45
N GLU A 234 -25.53 -37.26 3.03
CA GLU A 234 -26.59 -37.69 3.95
C GLU A 234 -27.52 -38.72 3.31
N VAL A 235 -27.91 -38.50 2.05
CA VAL A 235 -28.73 -39.45 1.28
C VAL A 235 -27.97 -40.77 1.04
N ILE A 236 -26.69 -40.71 0.65
CA ILE A 236 -25.87 -41.91 0.44
C ILE A 236 -25.73 -42.69 1.74
N GLN A 237 -25.43 -42.01 2.84
CA GLN A 237 -25.30 -42.64 4.16
C GLN A 237 -26.59 -43.37 4.53
N SER A 238 -27.74 -42.68 4.45
CA SER A 238 -29.06 -43.25 4.74
C SER A 238 -29.36 -44.48 3.87
N PHE A 239 -28.96 -44.43 2.59
CA PHE A 239 -29.11 -45.54 1.67
C PHE A 239 -28.28 -46.76 2.10
N LEU A 240 -27.01 -46.59 2.47
CA LEU A 240 -26.16 -47.71 2.92
C LEU A 240 -26.66 -48.31 4.24
N GLU A 241 -27.13 -47.47 5.16
CA GLU A 241 -27.76 -47.91 6.41
C GLU A 241 -29.01 -48.77 6.12
N CYS A 242 -29.87 -48.34 5.19
CA CYS A 242 -31.04 -49.10 4.76
C CYS A 242 -30.68 -50.43 4.06
N GLU A 243 -29.67 -50.42 3.19
CA GLU A 243 -29.16 -51.64 2.55
C GLU A 243 -28.64 -52.64 3.57
N SER A 244 -27.93 -52.17 4.60
CA SER A 244 -27.44 -53.01 5.70
C SER A 244 -28.61 -53.66 6.47
N VAL A 245 -29.63 -52.88 6.83
CA VAL A 245 -30.85 -53.39 7.50
C VAL A 245 -31.57 -54.42 6.62
N LYS A 246 -31.72 -54.14 5.32
CA LYS A 246 -32.33 -55.05 4.35
C LYS A 246 -31.58 -56.38 4.28
N ASN A 247 -30.24 -56.33 4.23
CA ASN A 247 -29.41 -57.53 4.16
C ASN A 247 -29.55 -58.40 5.41
N VAL A 248 -29.58 -57.80 6.59
CA VAL A 248 -29.85 -58.52 7.86
C VAL A 248 -31.25 -59.14 7.86
N TYR A 249 -32.28 -58.39 7.44
CA TYR A 249 -33.64 -58.90 7.37
C TYR A 249 -33.79 -60.12 6.44
N ILE A 250 -33.14 -60.10 5.28
CA ILE A 250 -33.17 -61.22 4.32
C ILE A 250 -32.39 -62.43 4.86
N ALA A 251 -31.26 -62.20 5.52
CA ALA A 251 -30.44 -63.27 6.07
C ALA A 251 -31.10 -63.96 7.27
N ASP A 252 -31.78 -63.21 8.15
CA ASP A 252 -32.48 -63.74 9.32
C ASP A 252 -34.01 -63.74 9.13
N THR A 253 -34.47 -64.65 8.27
CA THR A 253 -35.91 -64.84 7.97
C THR A 253 -36.78 -65.25 9.18
N LYS A 254 -36.20 -65.51 10.36
CA LYS A 254 -36.92 -65.90 11.58
C LYS A 254 -36.91 -64.83 12.68
N ALA A 255 -36.08 -63.79 12.57
CA ALA A 255 -36.07 -62.69 13.52
C ALA A 255 -37.35 -61.83 13.39
N LYS A 256 -38.08 -61.68 14.50
CA LYS A 256 -39.25 -60.79 14.60
C LYS A 256 -38.86 -59.33 14.85
N THR A 257 -37.64 -59.09 15.30
CA THR A 257 -37.07 -57.79 15.61
C THR A 257 -35.63 -57.77 15.10
N ILE A 258 -35.29 -56.73 14.34
CA ILE A 258 -33.91 -56.47 13.92
C ILE A 258 -33.30 -55.52 14.96
N GLU A 259 -32.34 -55.99 15.72
CA GLU A 259 -31.62 -55.18 16.71
C GLU A 259 -30.10 -55.24 16.42
N ASN A 260 -29.39 -54.14 16.71
CA ASN A 260 -27.92 -54.03 16.59
C ASN A 260 -27.36 -54.30 15.18
N VAL A 261 -27.96 -53.71 14.13
CA VAL A 261 -27.38 -53.77 12.78
C VAL A 261 -26.09 -52.97 12.74
N GLU A 262 -24.97 -53.66 12.46
CA GLU A 262 -23.75 -52.99 12.04
C GLU A 262 -23.94 -52.46 10.61
N TYR A 263 -23.83 -51.15 10.44
CA TYR A 263 -23.96 -50.52 9.13
C TYR A 263 -22.65 -50.69 8.36
N GLU A 264 -22.75 -51.21 7.14
CA GLU A 264 -21.62 -51.27 6.21
C GLU A 264 -21.40 -49.90 5.60
N THR A 265 -20.30 -49.25 5.96
CA THR A 265 -19.95 -47.90 5.50
C THR A 265 -18.66 -47.86 4.68
N ASP A 266 -18.01 -49.01 4.43
CA ASP A 266 -16.87 -49.06 3.51
C ASP A 266 -17.35 -48.85 2.08
N ILE A 267 -17.24 -47.59 1.64
CA ILE A 267 -17.68 -47.16 0.32
C ILE A 267 -16.91 -47.89 -0.80
N LYS A 268 -15.73 -48.46 -0.53
CA LYS A 268 -14.95 -49.20 -1.55
C LYS A 268 -15.64 -50.47 -2.01
N LEU A 269 -16.48 -51.07 -1.18
CA LEU A 269 -17.26 -52.26 -1.55
C LEU A 269 -18.23 -51.98 -2.70
N TYR A 270 -18.58 -50.71 -2.91
CA TYR A 270 -19.48 -50.26 -3.96
C TYR A 270 -18.74 -49.92 -5.27
N ASP A 271 -17.41 -50.03 -5.31
CA ASP A 271 -16.63 -49.88 -6.55
C ASP A 271 -16.86 -51.07 -7.50
N ASN A 272 -17.03 -50.77 -8.78
CA ASN A 272 -17.48 -51.65 -9.85
C ASN A 272 -18.84 -52.34 -9.62
N THR A 273 -19.71 -51.76 -8.79
CA THR A 273 -21.08 -52.25 -8.57
C THR A 273 -22.12 -51.36 -9.25
N ILE A 274 -23.41 -51.74 -9.17
CA ILE A 274 -24.53 -50.89 -9.59
C ILE A 274 -24.57 -49.54 -8.84
N TYR A 275 -23.89 -49.45 -7.69
CA TYR A 275 -23.80 -48.26 -6.85
C TYR A 275 -22.51 -47.44 -7.09
N GLN A 276 -21.79 -47.67 -8.20
CA GLN A 276 -20.58 -46.95 -8.58
C GLN A 276 -20.70 -45.42 -8.45
N LYS A 277 -21.89 -44.87 -8.72
CA LYS A 277 -22.15 -43.43 -8.61
C LYS A 277 -21.96 -42.93 -7.18
N HIS A 278 -22.39 -43.68 -6.17
CA HIS A 278 -22.21 -43.33 -4.76
C HIS A 278 -20.73 -43.33 -4.38
N PHE A 279 -20.01 -44.38 -4.78
CA PHE A 279 -18.56 -44.45 -4.58
C PHE A 279 -17.82 -43.27 -5.22
N ASN A 280 -18.10 -42.99 -6.49
CA ASN A 280 -17.49 -41.86 -7.20
C ASN A 280 -17.82 -40.52 -6.51
N PHE A 281 -19.04 -40.36 -6.02
CA PHE A 281 -19.46 -39.14 -5.32
C PHE A 281 -18.69 -38.92 -4.01
N ILE A 282 -18.66 -39.93 -3.13
CA ILE A 282 -17.93 -39.86 -1.85
C ILE A 282 -16.44 -39.63 -2.09
N ARG A 283 -15.82 -40.36 -3.02
CA ARG A 283 -14.41 -40.15 -3.40
C ARG A 283 -14.14 -38.71 -3.84
N ASN A 284 -15.02 -38.14 -4.64
CA ASN A 284 -14.89 -36.75 -5.08
C ASN A 284 -15.12 -35.75 -3.93
N ALA A 285 -16.02 -36.05 -2.98
CA ALA A 285 -16.23 -35.22 -1.80
C ALA A 285 -14.99 -35.14 -0.89
N PHE A 286 -14.19 -36.22 -0.78
CA PHE A 286 -12.88 -36.17 -0.10
C PHE A 286 -11.92 -35.15 -0.72
N TRP A 287 -11.91 -35.01 -2.05
CA TRP A 287 -11.10 -33.97 -2.71
C TRP A 287 -11.56 -32.55 -2.35
N PHE A 288 -12.88 -32.33 -2.25
CA PHE A 288 -13.44 -31.05 -1.82
C PHE A 288 -13.10 -30.74 -0.36
N TYR A 289 -13.08 -31.75 0.50
CA TYR A 289 -12.61 -31.62 1.88
C TYR A 289 -11.16 -31.14 1.94
N ILE A 290 -10.24 -31.83 1.26
CA ILE A 290 -8.81 -31.48 1.23
C ILE A 290 -8.61 -30.05 0.71
N LEU A 291 -9.28 -29.71 -0.39
CA LEU A 291 -9.16 -28.40 -1.01
C LEU A 291 -9.66 -27.29 -0.06
N SER A 292 -10.78 -27.52 0.62
CA SER A 292 -11.38 -26.52 1.50
C SER A 292 -10.64 -26.40 2.84
N ALA A 293 -10.09 -27.50 3.36
CA ALA A 293 -9.19 -27.49 4.51
C ALA A 293 -7.91 -26.69 4.23
N ASN A 294 -7.38 -26.78 3.01
CA ASN A 294 -6.25 -25.96 2.56
C ASN A 294 -6.62 -24.47 2.44
N ILE A 295 -7.80 -24.15 1.90
CA ILE A 295 -8.32 -22.77 1.84
C ILE A 295 -8.44 -22.19 3.26
N TYR A 296 -8.95 -22.98 4.21
CA TYR A 296 -9.07 -22.56 5.59
C TYR A 296 -7.70 -22.28 6.23
N SER A 297 -6.74 -23.18 6.07
CA SER A 297 -5.47 -23.14 6.83
C SER A 297 -4.33 -22.36 6.16
N SER A 298 -4.38 -22.06 4.87
CA SER A 298 -3.27 -21.41 4.14
C SER A 298 -3.58 -19.97 3.73
N PRO A 299 -2.72 -18.98 4.08
CA PRO A 299 -2.87 -17.59 3.65
C PRO A 299 -2.29 -17.41 2.23
N VAL A 300 -3.04 -17.88 1.24
CA VAL A 300 -2.61 -17.92 -0.17
C VAL A 300 -2.38 -16.52 -0.74
N LEU A 301 -3.28 -15.56 -0.50
CA LEU A 301 -3.12 -14.20 -1.05
C LEU A 301 -1.89 -13.52 -0.47
N THR A 302 -1.62 -13.68 0.82
CA THR A 302 -0.43 -13.14 1.47
C THR A 302 0.85 -13.68 0.84
N LYS A 303 0.92 -14.99 0.59
CA LYS A 303 2.07 -15.62 -0.07
C LYS A 303 2.23 -15.09 -1.50
N LEU A 304 1.13 -14.96 -2.22
CA LEU A 304 1.09 -14.49 -3.60
C LEU A 304 1.55 -13.02 -3.73
N LEU A 305 1.04 -12.15 -2.85
CA LEU A 305 1.36 -10.71 -2.82
C LEU A 305 2.77 -10.40 -2.32
N LYS A 306 3.36 -11.26 -1.47
CA LYS A 306 4.72 -11.07 -0.97
C LYS A 306 5.79 -11.50 -1.96
N ASN A 307 5.55 -12.57 -2.71
CA ASN A 307 6.60 -13.26 -3.46
C ASN A 307 6.66 -12.90 -4.95
N LYS A 308 5.69 -12.15 -5.49
CA LYS A 308 5.63 -11.80 -6.92
C LYS A 308 5.13 -10.39 -7.18
N ARG A 309 5.65 -9.75 -8.22
CA ARG A 309 4.94 -8.66 -8.91
C ARG A 309 3.79 -9.30 -9.67
N LEU A 310 2.58 -9.11 -9.18
CA LEU A 310 1.37 -9.59 -9.84
C LEU A 310 1.14 -8.83 -11.14
N THR A 311 0.67 -9.55 -12.14
CA THR A 311 0.46 -9.09 -13.51
C THR A 311 -0.96 -9.41 -13.97
N LYS A 312 -1.30 -8.94 -15.17
CA LYS A 312 -2.57 -9.30 -15.81
C LYS A 312 -2.67 -10.79 -16.17
N ASP A 313 -1.54 -11.48 -16.33
CA ASP A 313 -1.58 -12.90 -16.68
C ASP A 313 -1.95 -13.76 -15.46
N ASP A 314 -1.57 -13.34 -14.24
CA ASP A 314 -2.04 -13.98 -13.00
C ASP A 314 -3.58 -13.90 -12.86
N ILE A 315 -4.19 -12.79 -13.30
CA ILE A 315 -5.66 -12.66 -13.36
C ILE A 315 -6.26 -13.70 -14.30
N LYS A 316 -5.69 -13.86 -15.51
CA LYS A 316 -6.18 -14.86 -16.48
C LYS A 316 -6.04 -16.28 -15.93
N GLU A 317 -4.95 -16.58 -15.24
CA GLU A 317 -4.76 -17.88 -14.61
C GLU A 317 -5.84 -18.16 -13.57
N LEU A 318 -6.12 -17.19 -12.68
CA LEU A 318 -7.20 -17.30 -11.68
C LEU A 318 -8.59 -17.42 -12.32
N GLU A 319 -8.86 -16.70 -13.39
CA GLU A 319 -10.10 -16.84 -14.15
C GLU A 319 -10.21 -18.24 -14.80
N GLY A 320 -9.11 -18.79 -15.29
CA GLY A 320 -9.02 -20.17 -15.75
C GLY A 320 -9.32 -21.18 -14.64
N GLN A 321 -8.73 -21.00 -13.45
CA GLN A 321 -9.01 -21.84 -12.28
C GLN A 321 -10.47 -21.77 -11.84
N LYS A 322 -11.07 -20.57 -11.86
CA LYS A 322 -12.51 -20.39 -11.61
C LYS A 322 -13.36 -21.19 -12.59
N LEU A 323 -13.02 -21.18 -13.89
CA LEU A 323 -13.73 -21.96 -14.90
C LEU A 323 -13.56 -23.47 -14.68
N LEU A 324 -12.36 -23.92 -14.31
CA LEU A 324 -12.10 -25.33 -13.96
C LEU A 324 -12.94 -25.76 -12.75
N CYS A 325 -13.01 -24.93 -11.72
CA CYS A 325 -13.85 -25.16 -10.55
C CYS A 325 -15.33 -25.34 -10.95
N GLN A 326 -15.84 -24.48 -11.82
CA GLN A 326 -17.21 -24.61 -12.35
C GLN A 326 -17.42 -25.89 -13.17
N LYS A 327 -16.43 -26.31 -13.97
CA LYS A 327 -16.49 -27.58 -14.70
C LYS A 327 -16.53 -28.76 -13.74
N GLN A 328 -15.73 -28.74 -12.68
CA GLN A 328 -15.72 -29.79 -11.66
C GLN A 328 -17.05 -29.87 -10.91
N MET A 329 -17.64 -28.73 -10.58
CA MET A 329 -18.99 -28.66 -9.99
C MET A 329 -20.03 -29.30 -10.92
N LYS A 330 -20.02 -29.00 -12.22
CA LYS A 330 -20.94 -29.62 -13.19
C LYS A 330 -20.73 -31.13 -13.30
N PHE A 331 -19.48 -31.60 -13.30
CA PHE A 331 -19.19 -33.03 -13.34
C PHE A 331 -19.78 -33.76 -12.12
N LEU A 332 -19.71 -33.16 -10.94
CA LEU A 332 -20.35 -33.70 -9.74
C LEU A 332 -21.89 -33.70 -9.84
N GLU A 333 -22.49 -32.68 -10.45
CA GLU A 333 -23.94 -32.66 -10.67
C GLU A 333 -24.40 -33.78 -11.58
N ASN A 334 -23.63 -34.12 -12.61
CA ASN A 334 -23.93 -35.24 -13.50
C ASN A 334 -23.81 -36.61 -12.80
N ASN A 335 -23.15 -36.66 -11.62
CA ASN A 335 -23.00 -37.85 -10.79
C ASN A 335 -23.94 -37.85 -9.58
N LYS A 336 -24.87 -36.89 -9.47
CA LYS A 336 -25.93 -36.94 -8.45
C LYS A 336 -26.88 -38.10 -8.73
N ILE A 337 -27.47 -38.59 -7.64
CA ILE A 337 -28.45 -39.69 -7.64
C ILE A 337 -29.81 -39.11 -7.98
#